data_AF-A0A372JYM9-F1
#
_entry.id   AF-A0A372JYM9-F1
#
_cell.length_a   1.000
_cell.length_b   1.000
_cell.length_c   1.000
_cell.angle_alpha   90.00
_cell.angle_beta   90.00
_cell.angle_gamma   90.00
#
_symmetry.space_group_name_H-M   'P 1'
#
loop_
_entity.id
_entity.type
_entity.pdbx_description
1 polymer ?
#
loop_
_entity_poly.entity_id
_entity_poly.type
_entity_poly.pdbx_seq_one_letter_code
_entity_poly.pdbx_strand_id
1 'polypeptide(L)'
;MTTASDWVNGSQEATPESLRTLVKYLELSLDKGKSVVIMRQETGEFSVSLGDPSDDENPLKRQGTLAAGIASEILAFTRPGANLITSEGETYRFFRSFAQVGQAGAVVFAPS
;
A
#
# COMPACT_ATOMS: atom_id res chain seq x y z
N MET A 1 -15.45 0.14 49.85
CA MET A 1 -16.13 -0.91 49.06
C MET A 1 -17.22 -0.17 48.31
N THR A 2 -17.09 0.19 47.03
CA THR A 2 -16.87 -0.66 45.86
C THR A 2 -16.11 0.12 44.78
N THR A 3 -15.08 -0.50 44.21
CA THR A 3 -14.41 -0.12 42.97
C THR A 3 -15.31 -0.46 41.78
N ALA A 4 -15.65 0.52 40.96
CA ALA A 4 -16.09 0.27 39.59
C ALA A 4 -14.91 0.62 38.68
N SER A 5 -14.16 -0.41 38.34
CA SER A 5 -13.26 -0.43 37.20
C SER A 5 -14.07 -0.35 35.90
N ASP A 6 -13.32 -0.24 34.80
CA ASP A 6 -13.72 -0.58 33.43
C ASP A 6 -14.38 0.61 32.67
N TRP A 7 -13.90 1.08 31.52
CA TRP A 7 -13.14 0.41 30.47
C TRP A 7 -12.07 1.36 29.92
N VAL A 8 -10.87 0.82 29.72
CA VAL A 8 -9.82 1.44 28.91
C VAL A 8 -10.40 1.67 27.51
N ASN A 9 -10.70 2.92 27.17
CA ASN A 9 -10.93 3.31 25.78
C ASN A 9 -9.55 3.28 25.10
N GLY A 10 -9.09 2.06 24.81
CA GLY A 10 -7.90 1.83 24.02
C GLY A 10 -8.11 2.57 22.72
N SER A 11 -7.33 3.64 22.54
CA SER A 11 -7.29 4.42 21.33
C SER A 11 -6.91 3.46 20.21
N GLN A 12 -7.92 2.91 19.53
CA GLN A 12 -7.74 2.25 18.25
C GLN A 12 -7.27 3.37 17.33
N GLU A 13 -5.96 3.56 17.25
CA GLU A 13 -5.34 4.52 16.37
C GLU A 13 -5.91 4.25 14.98
N ALA A 14 -6.72 5.20 14.49
CA ALA A 14 -7.41 5.05 13.23
C ALA A 14 -6.34 4.80 12.16
N THR A 15 -6.47 3.71 11.39
CA THR A 15 -5.50 3.38 10.32
C THR A 15 -5.23 4.64 9.49
N PRO A 16 -3.96 5.09 9.38
CA PRO A 16 -3.62 6.33 8.68
C PRO A 16 -4.20 6.37 7.26
N GLU A 17 -4.55 7.56 6.77
CA GLU A 17 -5.12 7.73 5.42
C GLU A 17 -4.23 7.11 4.34
N SER A 18 -2.92 7.23 4.50
CA SER A 18 -1.91 6.63 3.63
C SER A 18 -2.03 5.10 3.56
N LEU A 19 -2.20 4.43 4.70
CA LEU A 19 -2.41 2.98 4.75
C LEU A 19 -3.80 2.57 4.24
N ARG A 20 -4.85 3.33 4.53
CA ARG A 20 -6.19 3.09 3.94
C ARG A 20 -6.16 3.21 2.43
N THR A 21 -5.40 4.17 1.91
CA THR A 21 -5.22 4.35 0.47
C THR A 21 -4.48 3.17 -0.14
N LEU A 22 -3.42 2.67 0.50
CA LEU A 22 -2.74 1.45 0.07
C LEU A 22 -3.69 0.23 0.09
N VAL A 23 -4.50 0.08 1.14
CA VAL A 23 -5.49 -1.01 1.26
C VAL A 23 -6.45 -1.03 0.07
N LYS A 24 -7.00 0.13 -0.33
CA LYS A 24 -7.87 0.22 -1.51
C LYS A 24 -7.22 -0.31 -2.79
N TYR A 25 -5.93 -0.03 -2.96
CA TYR A 25 -5.19 -0.55 -4.11
C TYR A 25 -4.87 -2.04 -3.96
N LEU A 26 -4.60 -2.54 -2.75
CA LEU A 26 -4.40 -3.97 -2.48
C LEU A 26 -5.67 -4.79 -2.74
N GLU A 27 -6.84 -4.29 -2.33
CA GLU A 27 -8.15 -4.89 -2.65
C GLU A 27 -8.35 -5.02 -4.16
N LEU A 28 -8.08 -3.94 -4.91
CA LEU A 28 -8.16 -3.97 -6.36
C LEU A 28 -7.11 -4.91 -6.98
N SER A 29 -5.92 -4.98 -6.38
CA SER A 29 -4.84 -5.88 -6.78
C SER A 29 -5.26 -7.34 -6.64
N LEU A 30 -5.94 -7.69 -5.54
CA LEU A 30 -6.48 -9.02 -5.27
C LEU A 30 -7.57 -9.40 -6.27
N ASP A 31 -8.52 -8.50 -6.55
CA ASP A 31 -9.57 -8.71 -7.57
C ASP A 31 -8.98 -9.00 -8.96
N LYS A 32 -7.86 -8.34 -9.30
CA LYS A 32 -7.20 -8.50 -10.61
C LYS A 32 -6.12 -9.58 -10.65
N GLY A 33 -5.74 -10.16 -9.51
CA GLY A 33 -4.62 -11.10 -9.42
C GLY A 33 -3.28 -10.48 -9.88
N LYS A 34 -3.05 -9.21 -9.58
CA LYS A 34 -1.83 -8.46 -9.96
C LYS A 34 -1.16 -7.87 -8.72
N SER A 35 -0.02 -7.20 -8.90
CA SER A 35 0.66 -6.43 -7.85
C SER A 35 0.39 -4.94 -8.00
N VAL A 36 0.42 -4.19 -6.89
CA VAL A 36 0.40 -2.73 -6.91
C VAL A 36 1.80 -2.21 -7.16
N VAL A 37 1.95 -1.32 -8.13
CA VAL A 37 3.22 -0.70 -8.50
C VAL A 37 3.11 0.81 -8.32
N ILE A 38 3.90 1.36 -7.40
CA ILE A 38 3.99 2.79 -7.14
C ILE A 38 5.30 3.32 -7.76
N MET A 39 5.18 4.28 -8.67
CA MET A 39 6.32 4.85 -9.41
C MET A 39 6.34 6.36 -9.25
N ARG A 40 7.52 6.93 -9.05
CA ARG A 40 7.71 8.38 -9.04
C ARG A 40 7.57 8.92 -10.47
N GLN A 41 6.78 9.97 -10.64
CA GLN A 41 6.62 10.70 -11.89
C GLN A 41 7.51 11.95 -11.92
N GLU A 42 7.80 12.46 -13.11
CA GLU A 42 8.63 13.66 -13.31
C GLU A 42 8.02 14.92 -12.66
N THR A 43 6.69 14.98 -12.59
CA THR A 43 5.93 16.11 -12.00
C THR A 43 5.93 16.12 -10.47
N GLY A 44 6.57 15.15 -9.81
CA GLY A 44 6.65 15.04 -8.35
C GLY A 44 5.50 14.25 -7.70
N GLU A 45 4.46 13.90 -8.45
CA GLU A 45 3.45 12.93 -8.03
C GLU A 45 3.96 11.49 -8.18
N PHE A 46 3.26 10.54 -7.59
CA PHE A 46 3.50 9.12 -7.80
C PHE A 46 2.31 8.52 -8.56
N SER A 47 2.55 7.71 -9.59
CA SER A 47 1.49 6.93 -10.21
C SER A 47 1.33 5.59 -9.50
N VAL A 48 0.09 5.14 -9.38
CA VAL A 48 -0.24 3.78 -8.95
C VAL A 48 -0.74 3.01 -10.15
N SER A 49 -0.14 1.85 -10.40
CA SER A 49 -0.52 0.95 -11.49
C SER A 49 -0.65 -0.48 -10.97
N LEU A 50 -1.35 -1.33 -11.72
CA LEU A 50 -1.42 -2.77 -11.45
C LEU A 50 -0.71 -3.55 -12.54
N GLY A 51 0.05 -4.57 -12.15
CA GLY A 51 0.71 -5.48 -13.07
C GLY A 51 1.95 -6.11 -12.46
N ASP A 52 2.80 -6.63 -13.34
CA ASP A 52 4.14 -7.08 -13.00
C ASP A 52 5.14 -6.20 -13.76
N PRO A 53 6.04 -5.47 -13.09
CA PRO A 53 7.03 -4.64 -13.77
C PRO A 53 8.08 -5.44 -14.56
N SER A 54 8.16 -6.77 -14.38
CA SER A 54 9.03 -7.66 -15.13
C SER A 54 8.35 -8.34 -16.32
N ASP A 55 7.06 -8.10 -16.53
CA ASP A 55 6.28 -8.66 -17.65
C ASP A 55 6.12 -7.60 -18.75
N ASP A 56 7.06 -7.60 -19.70
CA ASP A 56 7.04 -6.67 -20.84
C ASP A 56 5.85 -6.91 -21.79
N GLU A 57 5.29 -8.12 -21.81
CA GLU A 57 4.15 -8.47 -22.67
C GLU A 57 2.83 -7.91 -22.13
N ASN A 58 2.73 -7.72 -20.80
CA ASN A 58 1.54 -7.23 -20.12
C ASN A 58 1.80 -5.88 -19.44
N PRO A 59 1.61 -4.75 -20.14
CA PRO A 59 1.97 -3.44 -19.62
C PRO A 59 1.18 -3.08 -18.34
N LEU A 60 1.86 -2.35 -17.45
CA LEU A 60 1.27 -1.83 -16.22
C LEU A 60 0.02 -0.97 -16.51
N LYS A 61 -1.09 -1.28 -15.84
CA LYS A 61 -2.34 -0.54 -15.98
C LYS A 61 -2.48 0.51 -14.89
N ARG A 62 -2.34 1.79 -15.25
CA ARG A 62 -2.50 2.92 -14.33
C ARG A 62 -3.89 2.92 -13.70
N GLN A 63 -3.94 3.03 -12.38
CA GLN A 63 -5.17 3.12 -11.58
C GLN A 63 -5.38 4.51 -10.99
N GLY A 64 -4.30 5.26 -10.73
CA GLY A 64 -4.42 6.58 -10.11
C GLY A 64 -3.08 7.27 -9.87
N THR A 65 -3.12 8.32 -9.05
CA THR A 65 -1.96 9.05 -8.54
C THR A 65 -2.00 9.18 -7.02
N LEU A 66 -0.83 9.39 -6.44
CA LEU A 66 -0.63 9.70 -5.03
C LEU A 66 0.21 10.98 -4.93
N ALA A 67 -0.20 11.85 -4.02
CA ALA A 67 0.66 12.94 -3.58
C ALA A 67 1.94 12.38 -2.94
N ALA A 68 3.05 13.12 -3.05
CA ALA A 68 4.34 12.70 -2.53
C ALA A 68 4.32 12.42 -1.01
N GLY A 69 3.52 13.17 -0.24
CA GLY A 69 3.33 12.95 1.19
C GLY A 69 2.74 11.57 1.49
N ILE A 70 1.63 11.23 0.84
CA ILE A 70 0.96 9.93 1.00
C ILE A 70 1.89 8.78 0.60
N ALA A 71 2.58 8.90 -0.54
CA ALA A 71 3.53 7.88 -0.97
C ALA A 71 4.66 7.70 0.05
N SER A 72 5.21 8.80 0.58
CA SER A 72 6.29 8.76 1.58
C SER A 72 5.84 8.12 2.89
N GLU A 73 4.63 8.43 3.36
CA GLU A 73 4.05 7.80 4.54
C GLU A 73 3.82 6.30 4.35
N ILE A 74 3.31 5.87 3.19
CA ILE A 74 3.19 4.43 2.87
C ILE A 74 4.55 3.74 3.00
N LEU A 75 5.61 4.35 2.48
CA LEU A 75 6.96 3.79 2.56
C LEU A 75 7.54 3.81 3.98
N ALA A 76 7.10 4.73 4.84
CA ALA A 76 7.50 4.80 6.25
C ALA A 76 6.75 3.78 7.13
N PHE A 77 5.49 3.50 6.83
CA PHE A 77 4.66 2.53 7.55
C PHE A 77 4.82 1.09 7.06
N THR A 78 5.53 0.87 5.95
CA THR A 78 5.83 -0.47 5.42
C THR A 78 7.33 -0.69 5.38
N ARG A 79 7.76 -1.95 5.35
CA ARG A 79 9.17 -2.35 5.22
C ARG A 79 9.40 -3.19 3.98
N PRO A 80 10.62 -3.26 3.44
CA PRO A 80 10.95 -4.29 2.45
C PRO A 80 10.66 -5.69 3.00
N GLY A 81 10.12 -6.57 2.17
CA GLY A 81 9.72 -7.92 2.56
C GLY A 81 8.26 -8.04 2.99
N ALA A 82 7.98 -9.00 3.89
CA ALA A 82 6.62 -9.27 4.35
C ALA A 82 6.06 -8.17 5.26
N ASN A 83 4.85 -7.73 4.95
CA ASN A 83 4.07 -6.74 5.68
C ASN A 83 2.65 -7.25 5.96
N LEU A 84 2.03 -6.65 6.97
CA LEU A 84 0.65 -6.87 7.35
C LEU A 84 0.03 -5.53 7.73
N ILE A 85 -1.16 -5.23 7.20
CA ILE A 85 -1.96 -4.07 7.57
C ILE A 85 -3.33 -4.57 8.01
N THR A 86 -3.80 -4.08 9.16
CA THR A 86 -5.20 -4.25 9.57
C THR A 86 -5.96 -2.94 9.34
N SER A 87 -7.03 -3.00 8.57
CA SER A 87 -7.92 -1.87 8.29
C SER A 87 -9.36 -2.35 8.36
N GLU A 88 -10.20 -1.64 9.11
CA GLU A 88 -11.65 -1.92 9.23
C GLU A 88 -12.00 -3.38 9.62
N GLY A 89 -11.10 -4.05 10.36
CA GLY A 89 -11.28 -5.44 10.79
C GLY A 89 -10.76 -6.49 9.80
N GLU A 90 -10.33 -6.08 8.61
CA GLU A 90 -9.70 -6.93 7.62
C GLU A 90 -8.17 -6.84 7.68
N THR A 91 -7.51 -7.94 7.34
CA THR A 91 -6.05 -8.06 7.40
C THR A 91 -5.49 -8.33 6.01
N TYR A 92 -4.63 -7.43 5.54
CA TYR A 92 -4.00 -7.47 4.24
C TYR A 92 -2.53 -7.87 4.40
N ARG A 93 -2.15 -9.00 3.79
CA ARG A 93 -0.76 -9.49 3.74
C ARG A 93 -0.18 -9.21 2.36
N PHE A 94 1.05 -8.70 2.33
CA PHE A 94 1.73 -8.43 1.08
C PHE A 94 3.25 -8.41 1.26
N PHE A 95 3.96 -8.61 0.17
CA PHE A 95 5.40 -8.44 0.09
C PHE A 95 5.73 -7.11 -0.60
N ARG A 96 6.56 -6.28 0.04
CA ARG A 96 7.08 -5.06 -0.57
C ARG A 96 8.47 -5.31 -1.15
N SER A 97 8.64 -5.01 -2.42
CA SER A 97 9.93 -5.09 -3.12
C SER A 97 10.18 -3.83 -3.96
N PHE A 98 11.38 -3.75 -4.54
CA PHE A 98 11.77 -2.67 -5.43
C PHE A 98 11.97 -3.24 -6.83
N ALA A 99 11.56 -2.47 -7.84
CA ALA A 99 11.73 -2.79 -9.24
C ALA A 99 12.18 -1.53 -10.00
N GLN A 100 12.60 -1.73 -11.25
CA GLN A 100 12.87 -0.65 -12.18
C GLN A 100 11.91 -0.78 -13.36
N VAL A 101 11.23 0.31 -13.71
CA VAL A 101 10.32 0.38 -14.86
C VAL A 101 10.85 1.47 -15.80
N GLY A 102 11.44 1.05 -16.91
CA GLY A 102 12.21 1.95 -17.77
C GLY A 102 13.38 2.59 -17.01
N GLN A 103 13.34 3.92 -16.85
CA GLN A 103 14.32 4.69 -16.07
C GLN A 103 13.82 5.08 -14.67
N ALA A 104 12.58 4.72 -14.32
CA ALA A 104 11.98 5.09 -13.05
C ALA A 104 12.11 3.95 -12.02
N GLY A 105 12.46 4.33 -10.78
CA GLY A 105 12.36 3.43 -9.64
C GLY A 105 10.90 3.18 -9.25
N ALA A 106 10.57 1.92 -8.98
CA ALA A 106 9.25 1.47 -8.61
C ALA A 106 9.27 0.71 -7.29
N VAL A 107 8.21 0.85 -6.50
CA VAL A 107 7.95 0.03 -5.32
C VAL A 107 6.76 -0.87 -5.62
N VAL A 108 6.94 -2.17 -5.43
CA VAL A 108 5.94 -3.19 -5.72
C VAL A 108 5.37 -3.70 -4.41
N PHE A 109 4.05 -3.81 -4.32
CA PHE A 109 3.31 -4.43 -3.23
C PHE A 109 2.54 -5.62 -3.80
N ALA A 110 3.04 -6.83 -3.57
CA ALA A 110 2.46 -8.07 -4.07
C ALA A 110 1.60 -8.72 -2.97
N PRO A 111 0.28 -8.88 -3.16
CA PRO A 111 -0.58 -9.57 -2.20
C PRO A 111 -0.13 -11.02 -1.97
N SER A 112 -0.32 -11.55 -0.75
CA SER A 112 0.03 -12.92 -0.35
C SER A 112 -1.10 -13.65 0.36
#